data_AF-A0A967T295-F1
#
_entry.id   AF-A0A967T295-F1
#
_cell.length_a   1.000
_cell.length_b   1.000
_cell.length_c   1.000
_cell.angle_alpha   90.00
_cell.angle_beta   90.00
_cell.angle_gamma   90.00
#
_symmetry.space_group_name_H-M   'P 1'
#
loop_
_entity.id
_entity.type
_entity.pdbx_description
1 polymer ?
#
loop_
_entity_poly.entity_id
_entity_poly.type
_entity_poly.pdbx_seq_one_letter_code
_entity_poly.pdbx_strand_id
1 'polypeptide(L)'
;MSILSILMIGGCANDEKSDAYGQFEAVETTISAKTSGELLSFTVSEGATIAVGKEVAVIDTVQLNLKQDELRSQREAAESKITTIDAEIAVQQQKLETAQKKLQRIRAMRKDNAATEQQLD
;
A
#
# COMPACT_ATOMS: atom_id res chain seq x y z
N MET A 1 62.96 -2.28 78.33
CA MET A 1 61.55 -2.54 78.72
C MET A 1 60.69 -1.80 77.71
N SER A 2 59.91 -2.56 76.94
CA SER A 2 58.96 -2.08 75.95
C SER A 2 58.12 -0.90 76.47
N ILE A 3 57.67 -0.02 75.58
CA ILE A 3 56.25 0.09 75.19
C ILE A 3 56.12 1.09 74.03
N LEU A 4 55.63 0.53 72.94
CA LEU A 4 54.99 1.09 71.77
C LEU A 4 53.78 1.96 72.16
N SER A 5 53.58 3.13 71.54
CA SER A 5 52.27 3.82 71.56
C SER A 5 52.06 4.63 70.28
N ILE A 6 51.52 3.89 69.31
CA ILE A 6 50.57 4.20 68.24
C ILE A 6 50.14 5.68 68.05
N LEU A 7 50.35 6.14 66.81
CA LEU A 7 49.79 7.35 66.23
C LEU A 7 48.45 6.98 65.56
N MET A 8 47.33 7.49 66.09
CA MET A 8 46.00 7.29 65.51
C MET A 8 45.77 8.26 64.36
N ILE A 9 45.64 7.75 63.14
CA ILE A 9 45.16 8.50 61.97
C ILE A 9 43.63 8.39 61.97
N GLY A 10 42.95 9.48 62.33
CA GLY A 10 41.49 9.59 62.21
C GLY A 10 41.10 10.09 60.82
N GLY A 11 40.37 9.28 60.05
CA GLY A 11 39.68 9.69 58.83
C GLY A 11 38.19 9.93 59.08
N CYS A 12 37.57 10.87 58.36
CA CYS A 12 36.11 11.04 58.37
C CYS A 12 35.46 9.86 57.63
N ALA A 13 34.70 9.03 58.35
CA ALA A 13 33.73 8.13 57.75
C ALA A 13 32.40 8.89 57.64
N ASN A 14 32.12 9.48 56.48
CA ASN A 14 30.80 10.04 56.21
C ASN A 14 29.90 8.90 55.73
N ASP A 15 29.06 8.37 56.62
CA ASP A 15 28.09 7.28 56.38
C ASP A 15 26.71 7.85 56.01
N GLU A 16 26.68 8.98 55.29
CA GLU A 16 25.43 9.55 54.75
C GLU A 16 24.90 8.64 53.65
N LYS A 17 23.95 7.79 54.03
CA LYS A 17 23.18 6.96 53.10
C LYS A 17 22.12 7.84 52.44
N SER A 18 22.01 7.77 51.12
CA SER A 18 20.97 8.49 50.38
C SER A 18 19.58 8.13 50.90
N ASP A 19 18.77 9.14 51.21
CA ASP A 19 17.41 8.97 51.74
C ASP A 19 16.44 8.33 50.72
N ALA A 20 16.76 8.39 49.42
CA ALA A 20 16.06 7.65 48.39
C ALA A 20 16.93 7.44 47.14
N TYR A 21 16.71 6.32 46.46
CA TYR A 21 17.13 6.09 45.07
C TYR A 21 15.88 5.78 44.26
N GLY A 22 15.77 6.35 43.07
CA GLY A 22 14.67 6.11 42.16
C GLY A 22 15.12 6.30 40.73
N GLN A 23 14.59 5.47 39.84
CA GLN A 23 14.78 5.61 38.39
C GLN A 23 13.49 6.19 37.80
N PHE A 24 13.63 7.19 36.94
CA PHE A 24 12.51 7.63 36.11
C PHE A 24 12.49 6.81 34.83
N GLU A 25 11.33 6.27 34.48
CA GLU A 25 11.11 5.54 33.24
C GLU A 25 10.27 6.38 32.29
N ALA A 26 10.62 6.34 31.01
CA ALA A 26 9.85 6.94 29.93
C ALA A 26 9.42 5.83 28.95
N VAL A 27 8.25 6.00 28.34
CA VAL A 27 7.84 5.12 27.25
C VAL A 27 8.61 5.54 25.99
N GLU A 28 9.51 4.67 25.56
CA GLU A 28 10.24 4.86 24.31
C GLU A 28 9.43 4.27 23.15
N THR A 29 9.42 4.97 22.01
CA THR A 29 8.73 4.51 20.81
C THR A 29 9.54 4.90 19.58
N THR A 30 9.88 3.90 18.77
CA THR A 30 10.55 4.11 17.49
C THR A 30 9.51 4.36 16.39
N ILE A 31 9.64 5.50 15.71
CA ILE A 31 8.81 5.83 14.55
C ILE A 31 9.60 5.54 13.28
N SER A 32 9.07 4.64 12.45
CA SER A 32 9.72 4.19 11.21
C SER A 32 8.90 4.58 9.98
N ALA A 33 9.60 4.88 8.88
CA ALA A 33 8.96 4.99 7.57
C ALA A 33 8.45 3.61 7.11
N LYS A 34 7.32 3.61 6.38
CA LYS A 34 6.74 2.37 5.82
C LYS A 34 7.41 1.92 4.53
N THR A 35 8.15 2.81 3.88
CA THR A 35 8.83 2.56 2.60
C THR A 35 10.23 3.16 2.65
N SER A 36 11.13 2.60 1.86
CA SER A 36 12.47 3.15 1.66
C SER A 36 12.45 4.31 0.66
N GLY A 37 13.33 5.29 0.85
CA GLY A 37 13.48 6.44 -0.03
C GLY A 37 14.53 7.41 0.51
N GLU A 38 14.97 8.36 -0.31
CA GLU A 38 15.85 9.45 0.14
C GLU A 38 15.08 10.36 1.11
N LEU A 39 15.71 10.76 2.20
CA LEU A 39 15.11 11.71 3.14
C LEU A 39 15.20 13.13 2.55
N LEU A 40 14.06 13.66 2.09
CA LEU A 40 13.97 14.98 1.50
C LEU A 40 13.85 16.10 2.53
N SER A 41 13.18 15.82 3.66
CA SER A 41 13.09 16.77 4.77
C SER A 41 12.96 16.07 6.11
N PHE A 42 13.47 16.75 7.15
CA PHE A 42 13.38 16.32 8.54
C PHE A 42 13.26 17.58 9.41
N THR A 43 12.11 17.77 10.05
CA THR A 43 11.74 19.08 10.66
C THR A 43 11.76 19.09 12.18
N VAL A 44 12.12 17.98 12.81
CA VAL A 44 12.11 17.83 14.26
C VAL A 44 13.53 17.84 14.82
N SER A 45 13.68 18.41 16.02
CA SER A 45 14.95 18.46 16.75
C SER A 45 14.80 17.76 18.10
N GLU A 46 15.94 17.39 18.70
CA GLU A 46 15.95 16.83 20.05
C GLU A 46 15.29 17.80 21.06
N GLY A 47 14.53 17.25 22.01
CA GLY A 47 13.76 18.01 22.99
C GLY A 47 12.47 18.64 22.46
N ALA A 48 12.14 18.50 21.16
CA ALA A 48 10.91 19.04 20.61
C ALA A 48 9.66 18.27 21.09
N THR A 49 8.62 19.00 21.46
CA THR A 49 7.28 18.43 21.71
C THR A 49 6.50 18.34 20.40
N ILE A 50 5.94 17.17 20.10
CA ILE A 50 5.26 16.89 18.82
C ILE A 50 3.79 16.58 19.09
N ALA A 51 2.89 17.22 18.34
CA ALA A 51 1.47 16.92 18.37
C ALA A 51 1.13 15.69 17.52
N VAL A 52 0.06 14.98 17.88
CA VAL A 52 -0.45 13.83 17.11
C VAL A 52 -0.75 14.27 15.67
N GLY A 53 -0.31 13.47 14.70
CA GLY A 53 -0.51 13.73 13.27
C GLY A 53 0.43 14.76 12.66
N LYS A 54 1.38 15.31 13.43
CA LYS A 54 2.42 16.19 12.89
C LYS A 54 3.35 15.41 11.96
N GLU A 55 3.51 15.89 10.74
CA GLU A 55 4.56 15.41 9.83
C GLU A 55 5.94 15.77 10.39
N VAL A 56 6.82 14.78 10.47
CA VAL A 56 8.18 14.91 11.03
C VAL A 56 9.26 14.84 9.97
N ALA A 57 8.98 14.15 8.87
CA ALA A 57 9.92 13.84 7.80
C ALA A 57 9.18 13.53 6.51
N VAL A 58 9.81 13.85 5.37
CA VAL A 58 9.35 13.45 4.04
C VAL A 58 10.45 12.67 3.35
N ILE A 59 10.11 11.49 2.86
CA ILE A 59 10.98 10.69 1.98
C ILE A 59 10.55 10.87 0.52
N ASP A 60 11.46 10.63 -0.41
CA ASP A 60 11.15 10.69 -1.83
C ASP A 60 10.07 9.67 -2.20
N THR A 61 8.99 10.17 -2.82
CA THR A 61 7.83 9.40 -3.25
C THR A 61 7.62 9.42 -4.77
N VAL A 62 8.58 9.94 -5.56
CA VAL A 62 8.44 10.06 -7.03
C VAL A 62 8.08 8.71 -7.66
N GLN A 63 8.73 7.62 -7.26
CA GLN A 63 8.41 6.29 -7.79
C GLN A 63 6.97 5.83 -7.47
N LEU A 64 6.47 6.15 -6.27
CA LEU A 64 5.10 5.83 -5.89
C LEU A 64 4.08 6.65 -6.69
N ASN A 65 4.37 7.93 -6.91
CA ASN A 65 3.53 8.81 -7.73
C ASN A 65 3.48 8.34 -9.18
N LEU A 66 4.64 8.05 -9.80
CA LEU A 66 4.69 7.51 -11.16
C LEU A 66 3.94 6.19 -11.28
N LYS A 67 4.06 5.31 -10.27
CA LYS A 67 3.31 4.05 -10.26
C LYS A 67 1.80 4.26 -10.15
N GLN A 68 1.37 5.24 -9.35
CA GLN A 68 -0.03 5.61 -9.25
C GLN A 68 -0.58 6.11 -10.59
N ASP A 69 0.17 6.94 -11.31
CA ASP A 69 -0.25 7.47 -12.62
C ASP A 69 -0.29 6.37 -13.69
N GLU A 70 0.68 5.45 -13.68
CA GLU A 70 0.70 4.28 -14.55
C GLU A 70 -0.56 3.42 -14.33
N LEU A 71 -0.90 3.13 -13.07
CA LEU A 71 -2.09 2.33 -12.71
C LEU A 71 -3.38 3.05 -13.11
N ARG A 72 -3.44 4.37 -12.97
CA ARG A 72 -4.59 5.17 -13.41
C ARG A 72 -4.78 5.06 -14.93
N SER A 73 -3.70 5.21 -15.69
CA SER A 73 -3.74 5.08 -17.16
C SER A 73 -4.15 3.68 -17.60
N GLN A 74 -3.66 2.63 -16.92
CA GLN A 74 -4.07 1.25 -17.20
C GLN A 74 -5.55 1.03 -16.92
N ARG A 75 -6.07 1.61 -15.83
CA ARG A 75 -7.49 1.54 -15.50
C ARG A 75 -8.35 2.22 -16.58
N GLU A 76 -7.99 3.43 -17.01
CA GLU A 76 -8.71 4.16 -18.07
C GLU A 76 -8.70 3.40 -19.40
N ALA A 77 -7.56 2.79 -19.75
CA ALA A 77 -7.45 1.95 -20.94
C ALA A 77 -8.34 0.69 -20.84
N ALA A 78 -8.40 0.06 -19.67
CA ALA A 78 -9.28 -1.08 -19.44
C ALA A 78 -10.76 -0.70 -19.54
N GLU A 79 -11.16 0.43 -18.95
CA GLU A 79 -12.54 0.96 -19.03
C GLU A 79 -12.93 1.27 -20.49
N SER A 80 -12.03 1.88 -21.26
CA SER A 80 -12.23 2.13 -22.70
C SER A 80 -12.40 0.82 -23.49
N LYS A 81 -11.60 -0.20 -23.16
CA LYS A 81 -11.69 -1.52 -23.81
C LYS A 81 -13.02 -2.21 -23.53
N ILE A 82 -13.57 -2.08 -22.32
CA ILE A 82 -14.90 -2.60 -21.98
C ILE A 82 -15.96 -1.98 -22.88
N THR A 83 -15.93 -0.66 -23.08
CA THR A 83 -16.88 0.04 -23.96
C THR A 83 -16.81 -0.48 -25.40
N THR A 84 -15.61 -0.71 -25.93
CA THR A 84 -15.42 -1.30 -27.26
C THR A 84 -15.98 -2.72 -27.32
N ILE A 85 -15.73 -3.55 -26.31
CA ILE A 85 -16.24 -4.91 -26.22
C ILE A 85 -17.78 -4.92 -26.20
N ASP A 86 -18.41 -3.99 -25.48
CA ASP A 86 -19.88 -3.89 -25.44
C ASP A 86 -20.47 -3.56 -26.82
N ALA A 87 -19.82 -2.66 -27.58
CA ALA A 87 -20.22 -2.38 -28.95
C ALA A 87 -20.02 -3.60 -29.86
N GLU A 88 -18.93 -4.35 -29.70
CA GLU A 88 -18.70 -5.60 -30.42
C GLU A 88 -19.76 -6.66 -30.10
N ILE A 89 -20.16 -6.80 -28.84
CA ILE A 89 -21.23 -7.71 -28.40
C ILE A 89 -22.54 -7.37 -29.12
N ALA A 90 -22.92 -6.08 -29.15
CA ALA A 90 -24.14 -5.66 -29.83
C ALA A 90 -24.14 -6.01 -31.32
N VAL A 91 -23.01 -5.79 -32.01
CA VAL A 91 -22.85 -6.18 -33.43
C VAL A 91 -22.96 -7.69 -33.62
N GLN A 92 -22.36 -8.49 -32.72
CA GLN A 92 -22.42 -9.95 -32.82
C GLN A 92 -23.82 -10.49 -32.53
N GLN A 93 -24.57 -9.89 -31.61
CA GLN A 93 -25.98 -10.23 -31.36
C GLN A 93 -26.84 -9.97 -32.60
N GLN A 94 -26.65 -8.83 -33.28
CA GLN A 94 -27.37 -8.53 -34.52
C GLN A 94 -27.06 -9.53 -35.64
N LYS A 95 -25.79 -9.95 -35.75
CA LYS A 95 -25.37 -10.98 -36.70
C LYS A 95 -26.02 -12.33 -36.38
N LEU A 96 -26.08 -12.71 -35.09
CA LEU A 96 -26.73 -13.94 -34.65
C LEU A 96 -28.22 -13.94 -35.00
N GLU A 97 -28.94 -12.86 -34.70
CA GLU A 97 -30.37 -12.74 -35.01
C GLU A 97 -30.62 -12.87 -36.53
N THR A 98 -29.79 -12.19 -37.33
CA THR A 98 -29.87 -12.24 -38.80
C THR A 98 -29.61 -13.66 -39.32
N ALA A 99 -28.60 -14.34 -38.78
CA ALA A 99 -28.27 -15.71 -39.14
C ALA A 99 -29.41 -16.67 -38.77
N GLN A 100 -30.02 -16.51 -37.59
CA GLN A 100 -31.17 -17.30 -37.15
C GLN A 100 -32.39 -17.09 -38.05
N LYS A 101 -32.73 -15.85 -38.40
CA LYS A 101 -33.81 -15.54 -39.36
C LYS A 101 -33.55 -16.17 -40.73
N LYS A 102 -32.31 -16.09 -41.22
CA LYS A 102 -31.91 -16.73 -42.48
C LYS A 102 -32.07 -18.25 -42.41
N LEU A 103 -31.63 -18.88 -41.32
CA LEU A 103 -31.78 -20.31 -41.10
C LEU A 103 -33.25 -20.74 -41.07
N GLN A 104 -34.11 -20.00 -40.36
CA GLN A 104 -35.55 -20.27 -40.33
C GLN A 104 -36.18 -20.18 -41.73
N ARG A 105 -35.82 -19.15 -42.51
CA ARG A 105 -36.30 -19.00 -43.89
C ARG A 105 -35.87 -20.16 -44.78
N ILE A 106 -34.61 -20.58 -44.69
CA ILE A 106 -34.08 -21.71 -45.49
C ILE A 106 -34.79 -23.01 -45.11
N ARG A 107 -35.03 -23.24 -43.80
CA ARG A 107 -35.83 -24.39 -43.33
C ARG A 107 -37.25 -24.37 -43.88
N ALA A 108 -37.91 -23.21 -43.92
CA ALA A 108 -39.24 -23.07 -44.52
C ALA A 108 -39.21 -23.36 -46.03
N MET A 109 -38.27 -22.77 -46.79
CA MET A 109 -38.13 -23.02 -48.23
C MET A 109 -37.84 -24.50 -48.55
N ARG A 110 -37.07 -25.20 -47.70
CA ARG A 110 -36.84 -26.64 -47.85
C ARG A 110 -38.13 -27.45 -47.70
N LYS A 111 -39.00 -27.07 -46.75
CA LYS A 111 -40.29 -27.73 -46.55
C LYS A 111 -41.18 -27.62 -47.80
N ASP A 112 -41.04 -26.52 -48.53
CA ASP A 112 -41.72 -26.27 -49.80
C ASP A 112 -40.96 -26.82 -51.03
N ASN A 113 -39.95 -27.68 -50.83
CA ASN A 113 -39.05 -28.25 -51.85
C ASN A 113 -38.28 -27.22 -52.71
N ALA A 114 -38.14 -25.98 -52.23
CA ALA A 114 -37.53 -24.88 -52.96
C ALA A 114 -36.05 -24.59 -52.58
N ALA A 115 -35.46 -25.36 -51.65
CA ALA A 115 -34.07 -25.17 -51.19
C ALA A 115 -33.32 -26.52 -51.03
N THR A 116 -31.99 -26.51 -51.25
CA THR A 116 -31.13 -27.72 -51.21
C THR A 116 -30.48 -27.95 -49.83
N GLU A 117 -30.07 -29.19 -49.52
CA GLU A 117 -29.42 -29.56 -48.23
C GLU A 117 -28.14 -28.74 -47.98
N GLN A 118 -27.36 -28.49 -49.02
CA GLN A 118 -26.10 -27.74 -48.98
C GLN A 118 -26.28 -26.23 -48.68
N GLN A 119 -27.51 -25.70 -48.79
CA GLN A 119 -27.83 -24.31 -48.41
C GLN A 119 -28.25 -24.18 -46.95
N LEU A 120 -28.48 -25.31 -46.27
CA LEU A 120 -29.01 -25.38 -44.91
C LEU A 120 -27.91 -25.65 -43.87
N ASP A 121 -26.86 -26.38 -44.27
CA ASP A 121 -25.54 -26.43 -43.61
C ASP A 121 -24.80 -25.08 -43.70
#